data_AF-A0A343VRH8-F1
#
_entry.id   AF-A0A343VRH8-F1
#
_cell.length_a   1.000
_cell.length_b   1.000
_cell.length_c   1.000
_cell.angle_alpha   90.00
_cell.angle_beta   90.00
_cell.angle_gamma   90.00
#
_symmetry.space_group_name_H-M   'P 1'
#
loop_
_entity.id
_entity.type
_entity.pdbx_description
1 polymer ?
#
loop_
_entity_poly.entity_id
_entity_poly.type
_entity_poly.pdbx_seq_one_letter_code
_entity_poly.pdbx_strand_id
1 'polypeptide(L)' 'MKLNIGDRVESNILTGLEGSVDELEKAPLDQREIVHVQWDTGTHAWFDREDDKRLSRLRSGPE' A
#
# COMPACT_ATOMS: atom_id res chain seq x y z
N MET A 1 -4.84 4.24 6.99
CA MET A 1 -6.00 3.47 6.49
C MET A 1 -5.62 2.00 6.52
N LYS A 2 -6.28 1.14 7.32
CA LYS A 2 -5.77 -0.23 7.56
C LYS A 2 -5.81 -1.13 6.31
N LEU A 3 -4.71 -1.17 5.55
CA LEU A 3 -4.47 -1.99 4.36
C LEU A 3 -4.25 -3.46 4.71
N ASN A 4 -4.58 -4.36 3.78
CA ASN A 4 -4.41 -5.81 3.90
C ASN A 4 -3.75 -6.38 2.65
N ILE A 5 -3.10 -7.54 2.77
CA ILE A 5 -2.55 -8.27 1.61
C ILE A 5 -3.66 -8.51 0.58
N GLY A 6 -3.38 -8.21 -0.68
CA GLY A 6 -4.30 -8.27 -1.81
C GLY A 6 -5.07 -6.98 -2.06
N ASP A 7 -5.02 -5.97 -1.17
CA ASP A 7 -5.62 -4.66 -1.45
C ASP A 7 -4.94 -4.01 -2.65
N ARG A 8 -5.75 -3.49 -3.58
CA ARG A 8 -5.28 -2.61 -4.65
C ARG A 8 -5.16 -1.19 -4.13
N VAL A 9 -4.05 -0.54 -4.47
CA VAL A 9 -3.75 0.83 -4.04
C VAL A 9 -3.23 1.66 -5.20
N GLU A 10 -3.45 2.96 -5.14
CA GLU A 10 -2.87 3.95 -6.02
C GLU A 10 -2.01 4.91 -5.20
N SER A 11 -0.89 5.35 -5.78
CA SER A 11 -0.10 6.45 -5.22
C SER A 11 -0.82 7.79 -5.37
N ASN A 12 -1.02 8.48 -4.26
CA ASN A 12 -1.51 9.87 -4.24
C ASN A 12 -0.44 10.89 -4.67
N ILE A 13 0.83 10.48 -4.75
CA ILE A 13 1.94 11.35 -5.18
C ILE A 13 2.14 11.23 -6.69
N LEU A 14 2.11 10.00 -7.20
CA LEU A 14 2.29 9.68 -8.61
C LEU A 14 0.97 9.15 -9.17
N THR A 15 0.12 10.05 -9.66
CA THR A 15 -1.18 9.69 -10.23
C THR A 15 -1.03 8.62 -11.33
N GLY A 16 -1.86 7.56 -11.28
CA GLY A 16 -1.79 6.43 -12.19
C GLY A 16 -0.76 5.35 -11.82
N LEU A 17 0.03 5.53 -10.75
CA LEU A 17 0.87 4.47 -10.21
C LEU A 17 0.02 3.57 -9.30
N GLU A 18 -0.45 2.47 -9.88
CA GLU A 18 -1.21 1.45 -9.17
C GLU A 18 -0.34 0.26 -8.77
N GLY A 19 -0.75 -0.41 -7.70
CA GLY A 19 -0.10 -1.60 -7.19
C GLY A 19 -1.00 -2.39 -6.27
N SER A 20 -0.42 -3.42 -5.66
CA SER A 20 -1.10 -4.28 -4.69
C SER A 20 -0.23 -4.50 -3.46
N VAL A 21 -0.88 -4.59 -2.31
CA VAL A 21 -0.19 -5.00 -1.08
C VAL A 21 0.12 -6.49 -1.15
N ASP A 22 1.38 -6.88 -1.11
CA ASP A 22 1.80 -8.28 -1.14
C ASP A 22 2.32 -8.79 0.22
N GLU A 23 2.83 -7.89 1.07
CA GLU A 23 3.37 -8.26 2.38
C GLU A 23 3.00 -7.26 3.49
N LEU A 24 2.98 -7.73 4.74
CA LEU A 24 2.80 -6.94 5.95
C LEU A 24 3.92 -7.28 6.94
N GLU A 25 4.62 -6.26 7.42
CA GLU A 25 5.69 -6.39 8.41
C GLU A 25 5.45 -5.44 9.60
N LYS A 26 6.09 -5.73 10.74
CA LYS A 26 6.20 -4.79 11.85
C LYS A 26 7.61 -4.24 11.93
N ALA A 27 7.73 -2.92 11.87
CA ALA A 27 9.01 -2.25 11.99
C ALA A 27 9.69 -2.61 13.34
N PRO A 28 10.95 -3.06 13.34
CA PRO A 28 11.57 -3.64 14.53
C PRO A 28 11.77 -2.63 15.67
N LEU A 29 11.93 -1.34 15.35
CA LEU A 29 12.25 -0.29 16.32
C LEU A 29 11.01 0.32 17.00
N ASP A 30 9.99 0.67 16.21
CA ASP A 30 8.81 1.41 16.71
C ASP A 30 7.53 0.55 16.70
N GLN A 31 7.62 -0.72 16.31
CA GLN A 31 6.51 -1.68 16.25
C GLN A 31 5.34 -1.27 15.33
N ARG A 32 5.53 -0.25 14.49
CA ARG A 32 4.53 0.18 13.50
C ARG A 32 4.31 -0.89 12.46
N GLU A 33 3.05 -1.07 12.08
CA GLU A 33 2.69 -1.93 10.96
C GLU A 33 3.05 -1.23 9.66
N ILE A 34 3.87 -1.88 8.84
CA ILE A 34 4.29 -1.44 7.51
C ILE A 34 3.74 -2.42 6.47
N VAL A 35 3.34 -1.88 5.32
CA VAL A 35 2.84 -2.64 4.18
C VAL A 35 3.85 -2.57 3.05
N HIS A 36 4.07 -3.70 2.39
CA HIS A 36 4.82 -3.76 1.15
C HIS A 36 3.83 -3.64 -0.01
N VAL A 37 4.07 -2.70 -0.91
CA VAL A 37 3.29 -2.51 -2.12
C VAL A 37 4.17 -2.83 -3.32
N GLN A 38 3.80 -3.88 -4.03
CA GLN A 38 4.31 -4.17 -5.36
C GLN A 38 3.53 -3.34 -6.39
N TRP A 39 4.24 -2.43 -7.07
CA TRP A 39 3.68 -1.63 -8.15
C TRP A 39 3.61 -2.44 -9.44
N ASP A 40 2.60 -2.15 -10.27
CA ASP A 40 2.39 -2.82 -11.56
C ASP A 40 3.53 -2.55 -12.56
N THR A 41 4.28 -1.47 -12.34
CA THR A 41 5.48 -1.13 -13.10
C THR A 41 6.69 -2.02 -12.78
N GLY A 42 6.58 -2.91 -11.80
CA GLY A 42 7.62 -3.85 -11.37
C GLY A 42 8.52 -3.35 -10.24
N THR A 43 8.33 -2.12 -9.77
CA THR A 43 9.01 -1.59 -8.58
C THR A 43 8.22 -1.90 -7.31
N HIS A 44 8.85 -1.80 -6.14
CA HIS A 44 8.16 -2.00 -4.86
C HIS A 44 8.57 -0.94 -3.83
N ALA A 45 7.70 -0.69 -2.86
CA ALA A 45 7.97 0.25 -1.79
C ALA A 45 7.23 -0.12 -0.49
N TRP A 46 7.79 0.33 0.63
CA TRP A 46 7.24 0.13 1.97
C TRP A 46 6.53 1.39 2.46
N PHE A 47 5.35 1.21 3.04
CA PHE A 47 4.50 2.31 3.52
C PHE A 47 3.97 2.02 4.92
N ASP A 48 3.68 3.07 5.67
CA ASP A 48 3.01 2.91 6.97
C ASP A 48 1.55 2.46 6.75
N ARG A 49 1.13 1.41 7.48
CA ARG A 49 -0.23 0.86 7.30
C ARG A 49 -1.31 1.79 7.83
N GLU A 50 -1.04 2.54 8.89
CA GLU A 50 -2.08 3.25 9.63
C GLU A 50 -2.24 4.69 9.17
N ASP A 51 -1.13 5.38 8.82
CA ASP A 51 -1.13 6.82 8.55
C ASP A 51 -0.63 7.21 7.15
N ASP A 52 -0.27 6.26 6.27
CA ASP A 52 0.33 6.66 5.00
C ASP A 52 -0.69 7.31 4.05
N LYS A 53 -0.71 8.65 4.04
CA LYS A 53 -1.52 9.52 3.18
C LYS A 53 -1.10 9.47 1.71
N ARG A 54 -0.02 8.75 1.38
CA ARG A 54 0.51 8.62 0.02
C ARG A 54 -0.16 7.49 -0.74
N LEU A 55 -0.97 6.67 -0.07
CA LEU A 55 -1.74 5.59 -0.68
C LEU A 55 -3.23 5.85 -0.56
N SER A 56 -3.97 5.55 -1.63
CA SER A 56 -5.43 5.44 -1.63
C SER A 56 -5.82 4.02 -2.01
N ARG A 57 -6.74 3.39 -1.28
CA ARG A 57 -7.26 2.07 -1.64
C ARG A 57 -8.15 2.24 -2.86
N LEU A 58 -7.79 1.57 -3.94
CA LEU A 58 -8.65 1.44 -5.11
C LEU A 58 -9.78 0.50 -4.71
N ARG A 59 -11.04 0.95 -4.83
CA ARG A 59 -12.17 0.04 -4.69
C ARG A 59 -12.12 -0.95 -5.84
N SER A 60 -12.01 -2.25 -5.54
CA SER A 60 -12.31 -3.29 -6.53
C SER A 60 -13.77 -3.14 -6.94
N GLY A 61 -14.03 -2.72 -8.19
CA GLY A 61 -15.40 -2.62 -8.74
C GLY A 61 -16.01 -3.98 -9.08
N PRO A 62 -17.28 -4.06 -9.55
CA PRO A 62 -18.18 -2.96 -9.94
C PRO A 62 -19.39 -2.80 -8.99
N GLU A 63 -20.07 -1.64 -9.06
CA GLU A 63 -21.50 -1.55 -8.77
C GLU A 63 -22.31 -2.05 -9.97
#